data_AF-A0A0U3UGT6-F1
#
_entry.id   AF-A0A0U3UGT6-F1
#
_cell.length_a   1.000
_cell.length_b   1.000
_cell.length_c   1.000
_cell.angle_alpha   90.00
_cell.angle_beta   90.00
_cell.angle_gamma   90.00
#
_symmetry.space_group_name_H-M   'P 1'
#
loop_
_entity.id
_entity.type
_entity.pdbx_description
1 polymer ?
#
loop_
_entity_poly.entity_id
_entity_poly.type
_entity_poly.pdbx_seq_one_letter_code
_entity_poly.pdbx_strand_id
1 'polypeptide(L)'
;IWVMIFPMMVKVDFSSIRNVGRRPAGLLVTLLVNWVVKPFSMALLAYGFFRLIFASFISPAEADQYIAGCIILAAAPCTAMVFVWSHLTKGDAAYTLVQVSVNDLVMLVLFVPIMQFLVAGASSLAVPFQVLLYSVLVFIVIPLVVGTLLRWMLVDRYGKAWFEHTLLPKFSSVTIAALLATLVLIFAFQADNITGRFFHVALIAVPITLQVYFNAGLTYSLMKFFKVEHAVAAPGALIGASNFFELAVA
;
A
#
# COMPACT_ATOMS: atom_id res chain seq x y z
N ILE A 1 -0.98 12.69 -6.11
CA ILE A 1 -1.59 11.83 -5.07
C ILE A 1 -3.07 12.17 -4.82
N TRP A 2 -3.42 13.37 -4.34
CA TRP A 2 -4.81 13.69 -3.99
C TRP A 2 -5.80 13.51 -5.14
N VAL A 3 -5.44 13.91 -6.36
CA VAL A 3 -6.25 13.71 -7.58
C VAL A 3 -6.55 12.22 -7.85
N MET A 4 -5.67 11.32 -7.42
CA MET A 4 -5.83 9.87 -7.56
C MET A 4 -6.72 9.28 -6.45
N ILE A 5 -6.58 9.76 -5.21
CA ILE A 5 -7.30 9.23 -4.04
C ILE A 5 -8.73 9.77 -3.96
N PHE A 6 -8.89 11.08 -4.20
CA PHE A 6 -10.14 11.79 -4.01
C PHE A 6 -11.35 11.14 -4.72
N PRO A 7 -11.25 10.73 -5.99
CA PRO A 7 -12.36 10.11 -6.70
C PRO A 7 -12.81 8.78 -6.07
N MET A 8 -11.88 8.06 -5.43
CA MET A 8 -12.18 6.82 -4.72
C MET A 8 -12.81 7.06 -3.35
N MET A 9 -12.37 8.08 -2.61
CA MET A 9 -12.98 8.45 -1.32
C MET A 9 -14.43 8.88 -1.48
N VAL A 10 -14.75 9.58 -2.57
CA VAL A 10 -16.13 9.96 -2.91
C VAL A 10 -17.03 8.73 -3.19
N LYS A 11 -16.46 7.62 -3.69
CA LYS A 11 -17.20 6.36 -3.93
C LYS A 11 -17.54 5.59 -2.66
N VAL A 12 -16.90 5.87 -1.53
CA VAL A 12 -17.16 5.17 -0.28
C VAL A 12 -18.56 5.49 0.24
N ASP A 13 -19.33 4.46 0.55
CA ASP A 13 -20.58 4.59 1.29
C ASP A 13 -20.35 4.31 2.77
N PHE A 14 -20.43 5.33 3.63
CA PHE A 14 -20.21 5.14 5.07
C PHE A 14 -21.27 4.25 5.72
N SER A 15 -22.47 4.14 5.13
CA SER A 15 -23.52 3.26 5.65
C SER A 15 -23.17 1.77 5.51
N SER A 16 -22.37 1.40 4.51
CA SER A 16 -21.95 0.00 4.28
C SER A 16 -20.77 -0.42 5.15
N ILE A 17 -20.00 0.52 5.72
CA ILE A 17 -18.88 0.25 6.65
C ILE A 17 -19.36 -0.54 7.88
N ARG A 18 -20.58 -0.28 8.38
CA ARG A 18 -21.14 -0.99 9.54
C ARG A 18 -21.25 -2.51 9.32
N ASN A 19 -21.38 -2.96 8.08
CA ASN A 19 -21.49 -4.37 7.73
C ASN A 19 -20.12 -5.07 7.59
N VAL A 20 -19.03 -4.32 7.46
CA VAL A 20 -17.68 -4.87 7.28
C VAL A 20 -17.22 -5.68 8.48
N GLY A 21 -17.56 -5.23 9.70
CA GLY A 21 -17.25 -5.95 10.94
C GLY A 21 -17.88 -7.34 11.05
N ARG A 22 -18.87 -7.67 10.22
CA ARG A 22 -19.50 -9.01 10.18
C ARG A 22 -18.65 -10.06 9.47
N ARG A 23 -17.58 -9.66 8.77
CA ARG A 23 -16.70 -10.54 7.99
C ARG A 23 -15.24 -10.31 8.36
N PRO A 24 -14.80 -10.66 9.60
CA PRO A 24 -13.48 -10.31 10.10
C PRO A 24 -12.33 -11.08 9.44
N ALA A 25 -12.60 -12.24 8.82
CA ALA A 25 -11.57 -13.09 8.22
C ALA A 25 -10.68 -12.32 7.22
N GLY A 26 -11.27 -11.44 6.40
CA GLY A 26 -10.51 -10.64 5.44
C GLY A 26 -9.55 -9.66 6.11
N LEU A 27 -10.01 -8.94 7.13
CA LEU A 27 -9.17 -8.03 7.91
C LEU A 27 -8.04 -8.76 8.62
N LEU A 28 -8.32 -9.90 9.26
CA LEU A 28 -7.34 -10.68 9.99
C LEU A 28 -6.23 -11.23 9.08
N VAL A 29 -6.60 -11.77 7.91
CA VAL A 29 -5.62 -12.28 6.94
C VAL A 29 -4.74 -11.14 6.43
N THR A 30 -5.32 -9.99 6.08
CA THR A 30 -4.54 -8.83 5.63
C THR A 30 -3.58 -8.33 6.71
N LEU A 31 -4.03 -8.24 7.97
CA LEU A 31 -3.19 -7.82 9.09
C LEU A 31 -2.05 -8.82 9.37
N LEU A 32 -2.35 -10.11 9.35
CA LEU A 32 -1.35 -11.16 9.52
C LEU A 32 -0.28 -11.07 8.44
N VAL A 33 -0.68 -10.95 7.18
CA VAL A 33 0.29 -10.85 6.08
C VAL A 33 1.10 -9.57 6.19
N ASN A 34 0.48 -8.42 6.43
CA ASN A 34 1.18 -7.13 6.46
C ASN A 34 2.14 -6.97 7.63
N TRP A 35 1.76 -7.43 8.82
CA TRP A 35 2.52 -7.15 10.05
C TRP A 35 3.39 -8.32 10.50
N VAL A 36 3.12 -9.54 10.02
CA VAL A 36 3.87 -10.74 10.42
C VAL A 36 4.58 -11.38 9.24
N VAL A 37 3.91 -11.62 8.12
CA VAL A 37 4.56 -12.34 7.02
C VAL A 37 5.48 -11.44 6.21
N LYS A 38 5.00 -10.26 5.84
CA LYS A 38 5.65 -9.35 4.91
C LYS A 38 7.00 -8.80 5.41
N PRO A 39 7.10 -8.17 6.60
CA PRO A 39 8.38 -7.60 7.05
C PRO A 39 9.44 -8.70 7.28
N PHE A 40 9.04 -9.84 7.84
CA PHE A 40 9.96 -10.95 8.11
C PHE A 40 10.37 -11.71 6.85
N SER A 41 9.43 -11.94 5.92
CA SER A 41 9.77 -12.52 4.61
C SER A 41 10.68 -11.60 3.81
N MET A 42 10.50 -10.27 3.89
CA MET A 42 11.44 -9.35 3.25
C MET A 42 12.82 -9.42 3.88
N ALA A 43 12.92 -9.42 5.21
CA ALA A 43 14.21 -9.51 5.89
C ALA A 43 14.96 -10.78 5.48
N LEU A 44 14.26 -11.93 5.43
CA LEU A 44 14.83 -13.20 4.99
C LEU A 44 15.27 -13.16 3.51
N LEU A 45 14.41 -12.66 2.62
CA LEU A 45 14.71 -12.57 1.19
C LEU A 45 15.85 -11.59 0.93
N ALA A 46 15.80 -10.39 1.49
CA ALA A 46 16.83 -9.38 1.32
C ALA A 46 18.18 -9.89 1.85
N TYR A 47 18.21 -10.52 3.03
CA TYR A 47 19.44 -11.14 3.54
C TYR A 47 19.95 -12.24 2.59
N GLY A 48 19.09 -13.18 2.19
CA GLY A 48 19.48 -14.28 1.29
C GLY A 48 20.00 -13.79 -0.06
N PHE A 49 19.33 -12.81 -0.67
CA PHE A 49 19.75 -12.26 -1.96
C PHE A 49 21.00 -11.39 -1.82
N PHE A 50 21.05 -10.41 -0.91
CA PHE A 50 22.17 -9.46 -0.86
C PHE A 50 23.43 -9.99 -0.15
N ARG A 51 23.29 -10.86 0.87
CA ARG A 51 24.44 -11.40 1.63
C ARG A 51 24.92 -12.77 1.17
N LEU A 52 24.13 -13.54 0.43
CA LEU A 52 24.53 -14.87 -0.06
C LEU A 52 24.65 -14.90 -1.59
N ILE A 53 23.57 -14.57 -2.30
CA ILE A 53 23.51 -14.74 -3.77
C ILE A 53 24.27 -13.63 -4.48
N PHE A 54 24.12 -12.38 -4.02
CA PHE A 54 24.68 -11.20 -4.66
C PHE A 54 25.96 -10.69 -3.98
N ALA A 55 26.48 -11.41 -2.98
CA ALA A 55 27.64 -10.98 -2.21
C ALA A 55 28.90 -10.73 -3.05
N SER A 56 29.03 -11.40 -4.20
CA SER A 56 30.14 -11.18 -5.15
C SER A 56 29.96 -9.94 -6.04
N PHE A 57 28.76 -9.37 -6.08
CA PHE A 57 28.38 -8.29 -7.00
C PHE A 57 28.25 -6.93 -6.33
N ILE A 58 28.17 -6.88 -4.99
CA ILE A 58 28.00 -5.65 -4.20
C ILE A 58 28.92 -5.66 -2.98
N SER A 59 29.30 -4.47 -2.52
CA SER A 59 30.07 -4.35 -1.28
C SER A 59 29.21 -4.70 -0.04
N PRO A 60 29.83 -5.14 1.07
CA PRO A 60 29.09 -5.39 2.32
C PRO A 60 28.29 -4.19 2.82
N ALA A 61 28.82 -2.98 2.63
CA ALA A 61 28.14 -1.74 3.02
C ALA A 61 26.89 -1.48 2.17
N GLU A 62 26.95 -1.73 0.85
CA GLU A 62 25.78 -1.64 -0.01
C GLU A 62 24.73 -2.70 0.31
N ALA A 63 25.17 -3.93 0.62
CA ALA A 63 24.26 -4.99 1.02
C ALA A 63 23.45 -4.59 2.27
N ASP A 64 24.08 -3.97 3.27
CA ASP A 64 23.40 -3.49 4.47
C ASP A 64 22.38 -2.39 4.17
N GLN A 65 22.75 -1.44 3.30
CA GLN A 65 21.83 -0.37 2.86
C GLN A 65 20.63 -0.93 2.09
N TYR A 66 20.85 -1.87 1.17
CA TYR A 66 19.78 -2.47 0.37
C TYR A 66 18.85 -3.35 1.23
N ILE A 67 19.39 -4.08 2.20
CA ILE A 67 18.57 -4.86 3.15
C ILE A 67 17.69 -3.91 3.97
N ALA A 68 18.28 -2.88 4.57
CA ALA A 68 17.52 -1.91 5.36
C ALA A 68 16.43 -1.23 4.53
N GLY A 69 16.76 -0.76 3.33
CA GLY A 69 15.81 -0.12 2.41
C GLY A 69 14.66 -1.05 2.01
N CYS A 70 14.95 -2.31 1.67
CA CYS A 70 13.92 -3.29 1.32
C CYS A 70 12.98 -3.59 2.50
N ILE A 71 13.51 -3.75 3.71
CA ILE A 71 12.70 -4.03 4.91
C ILE A 71 11.78 -2.85 5.23
N ILE A 72 12.30 -1.61 5.18
CA ILE A 72 11.52 -0.39 5.41
C ILE A 72 10.39 -0.27 4.37
N LEU A 73 10.73 -0.45 3.09
CA LEU A 73 9.75 -0.41 2.01
C LEU A 73 8.65 -1.47 2.19
N ALA A 74 9.02 -2.69 2.58
CA ALA A 74 8.06 -3.78 2.76
C ALA A 74 7.13 -3.58 3.96
N ALA A 75 7.64 -3.02 5.06
CA ALA A 75 6.86 -2.81 6.27
C ALA A 75 5.87 -1.65 6.15
N ALA A 76 6.11 -0.70 5.23
CA ALA A 76 5.23 0.45 5.05
C ALA A 76 4.00 0.08 4.18
N PRO A 77 2.78 0.08 4.74
CA PRO A 77 1.58 -0.29 4.00
C PRO A 77 1.11 0.79 3.03
N CYS A 78 0.76 0.40 1.81
CA CYS A 78 0.22 1.34 0.82
C CYS A 78 -1.23 1.75 1.15
N THR A 79 -1.49 3.05 1.13
CA THR A 79 -2.77 3.64 1.53
C THR A 79 -3.61 4.07 0.32
N ALA A 80 -2.98 4.74 -0.64
CA ALA A 80 -3.62 5.41 -1.76
C ALA A 80 -3.92 4.49 -2.95
N MET A 81 -2.89 3.79 -3.43
CA MET A 81 -2.92 3.08 -4.72
C MET A 81 -3.81 1.85 -4.66
N VAL A 82 -3.94 1.24 -3.48
CA VAL A 82 -4.84 0.12 -3.19
C VAL A 82 -6.27 0.39 -3.65
N PHE A 83 -6.78 1.60 -3.46
CA PHE A 83 -8.14 1.93 -3.88
C PHE A 83 -8.31 1.85 -5.40
N VAL A 84 -7.30 2.29 -6.16
CA VAL A 84 -7.31 2.17 -7.63
C VAL A 84 -7.30 0.71 -8.03
N TRP A 85 -6.43 -0.11 -7.43
CA TRP A 85 -6.39 -1.54 -7.70
C TRP A 85 -7.69 -2.24 -7.33
N SER A 86 -8.28 -1.92 -6.19
CA SER A 86 -9.58 -2.41 -5.78
C SER A 86 -10.66 -2.06 -6.80
N HIS A 87 -10.63 -0.85 -7.36
CA HIS A 87 -11.56 -0.47 -8.41
C HIS A 87 -11.40 -1.33 -9.67
N LEU A 88 -10.15 -1.57 -10.09
CA LEU A 88 -9.83 -2.38 -11.25
C LEU A 88 -10.23 -3.86 -11.06
N THR A 89 -10.15 -4.38 -9.83
CA THR A 89 -10.56 -5.75 -9.50
C THR A 89 -12.03 -5.88 -9.10
N LYS A 90 -12.86 -4.82 -9.28
CA LYS A 90 -14.27 -4.80 -8.86
C LYS A 90 -14.48 -5.13 -7.37
N GLY A 91 -13.56 -4.65 -6.54
CA GLY A 91 -13.58 -4.82 -5.09
C GLY A 91 -14.62 -3.96 -4.38
N ASP A 92 -14.97 -4.35 -3.15
CA ASP A 92 -15.81 -3.57 -2.26
C ASP A 92 -15.02 -2.37 -1.71
N ALA A 93 -15.42 -1.16 -2.11
CA ALA A 93 -14.73 0.07 -1.72
C ALA A 93 -14.82 0.36 -0.22
N ALA A 94 -15.93 0.02 0.44
CA ALA A 94 -16.10 0.25 1.87
C ALA A 94 -15.28 -0.74 2.69
N TYR A 95 -15.25 -2.01 2.31
CA TYR A 95 -14.39 -3.00 2.96
C TYR A 95 -12.91 -2.67 2.76
N THR A 96 -12.52 -2.26 1.55
CA THR A 96 -11.15 -1.82 1.25
C THR A 96 -10.75 -0.63 2.11
N LEU A 97 -11.65 0.36 2.29
CA LEU A 97 -11.38 1.48 3.18
C LEU A 97 -11.11 1.02 4.61
N VAL A 98 -11.89 0.08 5.14
CA VAL A 98 -11.67 -0.44 6.50
C VAL A 98 -10.34 -1.19 6.57
N GLN A 99 -10.01 -2.03 5.58
CA GLN A 99 -8.73 -2.74 5.55
C GLN A 99 -7.55 -1.76 5.58
N VAL A 100 -7.56 -0.74 4.72
CA VAL A 100 -6.51 0.27 4.66
C VAL A 100 -6.45 1.06 5.98
N SER A 101 -7.58 1.58 6.46
CA SER A 101 -7.63 2.39 7.68
C SER A 101 -7.13 1.62 8.91
N VAL A 102 -7.55 0.37 9.09
CA VAL A 102 -7.11 -0.46 10.21
C VAL A 102 -5.60 -0.73 10.09
N ASN A 103 -5.11 -1.00 8.88
CA ASN A 103 -3.71 -1.24 8.64
C ASN A 103 -2.84 -0.01 8.96
N ASP A 104 -3.32 1.19 8.63
CA ASP A 104 -2.61 2.45 8.90
C ASP A 104 -2.63 2.83 10.39
N LEU A 105 -3.72 2.52 11.10
CA LEU A 105 -3.76 2.66 12.56
C LEU A 105 -2.77 1.71 13.24
N VAL A 106 -2.68 0.46 12.76
CA VAL A 106 -1.70 -0.50 13.28
C VAL A 106 -0.27 -0.05 12.98
N MET A 107 -0.03 0.60 11.82
CA MET A 107 1.28 1.17 11.48
C MET A 107 1.79 2.17 12.51
N LEU A 108 0.93 3.04 13.03
CA LEU A 108 1.34 4.03 14.03
C LEU A 108 1.96 3.40 15.29
N VAL A 109 1.61 2.16 15.61
CA VAL A 109 2.07 1.46 16.81
C VAL A 109 3.13 0.41 16.49
N LEU A 110 2.93 -0.40 15.46
CA LEU A 110 3.79 -1.57 15.18
C LEU A 110 4.96 -1.27 14.25
N PHE A 111 4.90 -0.21 13.43
CA PHE A 111 5.94 0.04 12.45
C PHE A 111 7.30 0.29 13.09
N VAL A 112 7.38 1.21 14.06
CA VAL A 112 8.64 1.55 14.72
C VAL A 112 9.24 0.34 15.47
N PRO A 113 8.49 -0.41 16.31
CA PRO A 113 9.03 -1.59 16.97
C PRO A 113 9.53 -2.67 16.01
N ILE A 114 8.79 -2.96 14.93
CA ILE A 114 9.18 -4.00 13.96
C ILE A 114 10.44 -3.57 13.20
N MET A 115 10.54 -2.29 12.80
CA MET A 115 11.74 -1.77 12.14
C MET A 115 12.94 -1.76 13.07
N GLN A 116 12.77 -1.35 14.33
CA GLN A 116 13.83 -1.48 15.32
C GLN A 116 14.25 -2.94 15.49
N PHE A 117 13.31 -3.88 15.57
CA PHE A 117 13.67 -5.29 15.74
C PHE A 117 14.40 -5.88 14.52
N LEU A 118 13.94 -5.60 13.29
CA LEU A 118 14.48 -6.21 12.07
C LEU A 118 15.70 -5.49 11.49
N VAL A 119 15.87 -4.20 11.80
CA VAL A 119 16.93 -3.35 11.25
C VAL A 119 17.92 -2.87 12.33
N ALA A 120 17.70 -3.19 13.62
CA ALA A 120 18.67 -2.91 14.69
C ALA A 120 20.02 -3.55 14.37
N GLY A 121 20.95 -2.73 13.91
CA GLY A 121 22.29 -3.13 13.47
C GLY A 121 22.74 -2.42 12.20
N ALA A 122 21.82 -2.02 11.30
CA ALA A 122 22.17 -1.47 9.99
C ALA A 122 21.88 0.03 9.80
N SER A 123 20.93 0.61 10.54
CA SER A 123 20.63 2.05 10.43
C SER A 123 20.04 2.66 11.71
N SER A 124 20.51 3.87 12.06
CA SER A 124 19.94 4.70 13.14
C SER A 124 18.70 5.45 12.64
N LEU A 125 17.80 4.76 11.95
CA LEU A 125 16.62 5.38 11.37
C LEU A 125 15.58 5.62 12.48
N ALA A 126 15.70 6.79 13.12
CA ALA A 126 14.66 7.31 13.97
C ALA A 126 13.49 7.73 13.07
N VAL A 127 12.48 6.87 12.92
CA VAL A 127 11.25 7.22 12.20
C VAL A 127 10.44 8.14 13.12
N PRO A 128 10.31 9.45 12.81
CA PRO A 128 9.61 10.37 13.68
C PRO A 128 8.11 10.07 13.63
N PHE A 129 7.54 9.68 14.77
CA PHE A 129 6.10 9.39 14.91
C PHE A 129 5.22 10.52 14.37
N GLN A 130 5.66 11.78 14.54
CA GLN A 130 4.96 12.95 14.03
C GLN A 130 4.80 12.93 12.50
N VAL A 131 5.80 12.46 11.75
CA VAL A 131 5.71 12.38 10.28
C VAL A 131 4.74 11.29 9.85
N LEU A 132 4.73 10.14 10.53
CA LEU A 132 3.75 9.08 10.29
C LEU A 132 2.32 9.59 10.55
N LEU A 133 2.12 10.27 11.67
CA LEU A 133 0.83 10.84 12.05
C LEU A 133 0.35 11.89 11.03
N TYR A 134 1.21 12.84 10.65
CA TYR A 134 0.86 13.84 9.63
C TYR A 134 0.57 13.20 8.28
N SER A 135 1.29 12.15 7.91
CA SER A 135 1.04 11.42 6.66
C SER A 135 -0.35 10.78 6.66
N VAL A 136 -0.74 10.12 7.75
CA VAL A 136 -2.09 9.56 7.91
C VAL A 136 -3.16 10.65 7.87
N LEU A 137 -2.96 11.75 8.60
CA LEU A 137 -3.92 12.86 8.62
C LEU A 137 -4.11 13.51 7.24
N VAL A 138 -3.01 13.85 6.58
CA VAL A 138 -3.03 14.62 5.32
C VAL A 138 -3.42 13.75 4.13
N PHE A 139 -2.95 12.51 4.05
CA PHE A 139 -3.19 11.65 2.88
C PHE A 139 -4.42 10.75 3.00
N ILE A 140 -4.97 10.58 4.20
CA ILE A 140 -6.15 9.73 4.42
C ILE A 140 -7.29 10.51 5.02
N VAL A 141 -7.10 11.09 6.21
CA VAL A 141 -8.21 11.70 6.97
C VAL A 141 -8.81 12.87 6.21
N ILE A 142 -8.00 13.79 5.70
CA ILE A 142 -8.52 14.95 4.96
C ILE A 142 -9.24 14.53 3.67
N PRO A 143 -8.64 13.75 2.75
CA PRO A 143 -9.33 13.30 1.54
C PRO A 143 -10.61 12.51 1.82
N LEU A 144 -10.63 11.70 2.88
CA LEU A 144 -11.81 10.94 3.30
C LEU A 144 -12.92 11.87 3.78
N VAL A 145 -12.62 12.83 4.66
CA VAL A 145 -13.60 13.81 5.16
C VAL A 145 -14.18 14.62 4.01
N VAL A 146 -13.32 15.20 3.17
CA VAL A 146 -13.78 16.00 2.03
C VAL A 146 -14.59 15.15 1.04
N GLY A 147 -14.14 13.92 0.74
CA GLY A 147 -14.84 13.01 -0.16
C GLY A 147 -16.23 12.61 0.36
N THR A 148 -16.35 12.38 1.67
CA THR A 148 -17.61 12.01 2.32
C THR A 148 -18.60 13.17 2.34
N LEU A 149 -18.14 14.37 2.70
CA LEU A 149 -18.96 15.57 2.68
C LEU A 149 -19.45 15.88 1.26
N LEU A 150 -18.55 15.76 0.27
CA LEU A 150 -18.90 15.99 -1.13
C LEU A 150 -19.93 14.98 -1.64
N ARG A 151 -19.77 13.69 -1.32
CA ARG A 151 -20.76 12.65 -1.63
C ARG A 151 -22.10 13.00 -1.02
N TRP A 152 -22.13 13.33 0.27
CA TRP A 152 -23.37 13.65 0.97
C TRP A 152 -24.10 14.85 0.33
N MET A 153 -23.38 15.96 0.11
CA MET A 153 -23.95 17.16 -0.53
C MET A 153 -24.46 16.90 -1.96
N LEU A 154 -23.72 16.13 -2.76
CA LEU A 154 -24.09 15.88 -4.16
C LEU A 154 -25.22 14.86 -4.30
N VAL A 155 -25.25 13.83 -3.44
CA VAL A 155 -26.35 12.86 -3.42
C VAL A 155 -27.64 13.49 -2.90
N ASP A 156 -27.56 14.36 -1.90
CA ASP A 156 -28.72 15.11 -1.38
C ASP A 156 -29.28 16.07 -2.44
N ARG A 157 -28.41 16.77 -3.18
CA ARG A 157 -28.82 17.77 -4.17
C ARG A 157 -29.27 17.21 -5.53
N TYR A 158 -28.60 16.18 -6.04
CA TYR A 158 -28.80 15.66 -7.41
C TYR A 158 -29.35 14.24 -7.45
N GLY A 159 -29.49 13.59 -6.29
CA GLY A 159 -29.93 12.20 -6.19
C GLY A 159 -28.83 11.18 -6.49
N LYS A 160 -29.03 9.96 -5.96
CA LYS A 160 -28.07 8.85 -6.06
C LYS A 160 -27.81 8.40 -7.51
N ALA A 161 -28.85 8.37 -8.34
CA ALA A 161 -28.74 7.93 -9.73
C ALA A 161 -27.85 8.86 -10.58
N TRP A 162 -27.97 10.18 -10.40
CA TRP A 162 -27.11 11.14 -11.10
C TRP A 162 -25.65 11.00 -10.68
N PHE A 163 -25.42 10.85 -9.37
CA PHE A 163 -24.08 10.66 -8.82
C PHE A 163 -23.40 9.41 -9.39
N GLU A 164 -24.08 8.27 -9.39
CA GLU A 164 -23.52 6.99 -9.85
C GLU A 164 -23.33 6.92 -11.37
N HIS A 165 -24.25 7.47 -12.16
CA HIS A 165 -24.21 7.34 -13.62
C HIS A 165 -23.52 8.50 -14.34
N THR A 166 -23.41 9.69 -13.73
CA THR A 166 -22.85 10.89 -14.40
C THR A 166 -21.51 11.30 -13.81
N LEU A 167 -21.38 11.32 -12.48
CA LEU A 167 -20.17 11.82 -11.81
C LEU A 167 -19.11 10.73 -11.67
N LEU A 168 -19.47 9.55 -11.17
CA LEU A 168 -18.53 8.45 -10.92
C LEU A 168 -17.75 7.98 -12.18
N PRO A 169 -18.32 7.95 -13.39
CA PRO A 169 -17.56 7.55 -14.58
C PRO A 169 -16.42 8.52 -14.91
N LYS A 170 -16.65 9.84 -14.79
CA LYS A 170 -15.65 10.88 -15.06
C LYS A 170 -14.43 10.75 -14.14
N PHE A 171 -14.69 10.36 -12.89
CA PHE A 171 -13.69 10.13 -11.87
C PHE A 171 -12.73 8.97 -12.18
N SER A 172 -13.19 7.94 -12.88
CA SER A 172 -12.32 6.81 -13.27
C SER A 172 -11.21 7.25 -14.23
N SER A 173 -11.57 7.99 -15.28
CA SER A 173 -10.61 8.48 -16.28
C SER A 173 -9.57 9.43 -15.67
N VAL A 174 -10.00 10.33 -14.77
CA VAL A 174 -9.09 11.25 -14.07
C VAL A 174 -8.11 10.48 -13.16
N THR A 175 -8.58 9.45 -12.46
CA THR A 175 -7.74 8.62 -11.59
C THR A 175 -6.64 7.92 -12.39
N ILE A 176 -6.98 7.32 -13.54
CA ILE A 176 -6.03 6.63 -14.41
C ILE A 176 -5.00 7.62 -14.96
N ALA A 177 -5.45 8.78 -15.45
CA ALA A 177 -4.54 9.82 -15.95
C ALA A 177 -3.57 10.31 -14.87
N ALA A 178 -4.06 10.54 -13.65
CA ALA A 178 -3.23 10.95 -12.52
C ALA A 178 -2.23 9.87 -12.10
N LEU A 179 -2.63 8.59 -12.13
CA LEU A 179 -1.73 7.47 -11.83
C LEU A 179 -0.61 7.36 -12.87
N LEU A 180 -0.95 7.43 -14.16
CA LEU A 180 0.04 7.40 -15.24
C LEU A 180 0.99 8.60 -15.18
N ALA A 181 0.46 9.80 -14.93
CA ALA A 181 1.28 11.00 -14.74
C ALA A 181 2.23 10.84 -13.54
N THR A 182 1.75 10.29 -12.43
CA THR A 182 2.58 10.02 -11.24
C THR A 182 3.68 9.02 -11.57
N LEU A 183 3.37 7.96 -12.31
CA LEU A 183 4.35 6.96 -12.75
C LEU A 183 5.46 7.61 -13.59
N VAL A 184 5.09 8.41 -14.60
CA VAL A 184 6.06 9.12 -15.46
C VAL A 184 6.94 10.04 -14.62
N LEU A 185 6.37 10.79 -13.69
CA LEU A 185 7.13 11.70 -12.82
C LEU A 185 8.09 10.96 -11.89
N ILE A 186 7.68 9.83 -11.30
CA ILE A 186 8.57 9.02 -10.44
C ILE A 186 9.76 8.49 -11.24
N PHE A 187 9.53 7.97 -12.44
CA PHE A 187 10.61 7.50 -13.32
C PHE A 187 11.51 8.64 -13.78
N ALA A 188 10.95 9.81 -14.08
CA ALA A 188 11.72 10.99 -14.46
C ALA A 188 12.62 11.48 -13.30
N PHE A 189 12.11 11.54 -12.07
CA PHE A 189 12.89 11.96 -10.90
C PHE A 189 13.96 10.93 -10.50
N GLN A 190 13.79 9.66 -10.86
CA GLN A 190 14.78 8.61 -10.59
C GLN A 190 15.67 8.28 -11.80
N ALA A 191 15.62 9.08 -12.87
CA ALA A 191 16.32 8.79 -14.12
C ALA A 191 17.85 8.65 -13.93
N ASP A 192 18.48 9.49 -13.11
CA ASP A 192 19.92 9.43 -12.84
C ASP A 192 20.32 8.12 -12.13
N ASN A 193 19.50 7.67 -11.17
CA ASN A 193 19.73 6.39 -10.48
C ASN A 193 19.51 5.19 -11.40
N ILE A 194 18.48 5.24 -12.25
CA ILE A 194 18.16 4.17 -13.21
C ILE A 194 19.26 4.05 -14.27
N THR A 195 19.75 5.16 -14.80
CA THR A 195 20.76 5.16 -15.87
C THR A 195 22.18 4.97 -15.32
N GLY A 196 22.50 5.57 -14.17
CA GLY A 196 23.83 5.50 -13.57
C GLY A 196 24.09 4.25 -12.74
N ARG A 197 23.06 3.62 -12.17
CA ARG A 197 23.18 2.42 -11.30
C ARG A 197 22.22 1.30 -11.71
N PHE A 198 21.99 1.14 -13.01
CA PHE A 198 21.04 0.16 -13.57
C PHE A 198 21.20 -1.25 -12.98
N PHE A 199 22.44 -1.73 -12.87
CA PHE A 199 22.73 -3.06 -12.34
C PHE A 199 22.25 -3.23 -10.88
N HIS A 200 22.49 -2.24 -10.02
CA HIS A 200 22.00 -2.27 -8.64
C HIS A 200 20.47 -2.22 -8.57
N VAL A 201 19.83 -1.41 -9.41
CA VAL A 201 18.37 -1.35 -9.50
C VAL A 201 17.79 -2.72 -9.87
N ALA A 202 18.40 -3.40 -10.84
CA ALA A 202 17.99 -4.74 -11.25
C ALA A 202 18.16 -5.76 -10.10
N LEU A 203 19.28 -5.72 -9.36
CA LEU A 203 19.50 -6.59 -8.21
C LEU A 203 18.45 -6.38 -7.11
N ILE A 204 18.06 -5.13 -6.84
CA ILE A 204 17.04 -4.79 -5.84
C ILE A 204 15.64 -5.21 -6.31
N ALA A 205 15.35 -5.11 -7.61
CA ALA A 205 14.06 -5.48 -8.16
C ALA A 205 13.74 -6.98 -8.00
N VAL A 206 14.75 -7.86 -8.01
CA VAL A 206 14.57 -9.33 -7.88
C VAL A 206 13.88 -9.73 -6.58
N PRO A 207 14.45 -9.47 -5.37
CA PRO A 207 13.82 -9.86 -4.11
C PRO A 207 12.47 -9.17 -3.90
N ILE A 208 12.33 -7.90 -4.30
CA ILE A 208 11.06 -7.18 -4.19
C ILE A 208 9.98 -7.85 -5.05
N THR A 209 10.29 -8.18 -6.30
CA THR A 209 9.31 -8.82 -7.20
C THR A 209 8.88 -10.18 -6.66
N LEU A 210 9.83 -10.99 -6.22
CA LEU A 210 9.53 -12.30 -5.62
C LEU A 210 8.62 -12.13 -4.39
N GLN A 211 8.91 -11.16 -3.54
CA GLN A 211 8.13 -10.91 -2.34
C GLN A 211 6.71 -10.42 -2.65
N VAL A 212 6.55 -9.53 -3.64
CA VAL A 212 5.24 -9.01 -4.07
C VAL A 212 4.34 -10.16 -4.53
N TYR A 213 4.84 -11.03 -5.40
CA TYR A 213 4.07 -12.20 -5.87
C TYR A 213 3.80 -13.21 -4.75
N PHE A 214 4.78 -13.44 -3.88
CA PHE A 214 4.61 -14.30 -2.70
C PHE A 214 3.49 -13.78 -1.78
N ASN A 215 3.52 -12.51 -1.40
CA ASN A 215 2.51 -11.92 -0.52
C ASN A 215 1.14 -11.85 -1.18
N ALA A 216 1.06 -11.47 -2.46
CA ALA A 216 -0.20 -11.46 -3.20
C ALA A 216 -0.81 -12.87 -3.27
N GLY A 217 -0.01 -13.85 -3.66
CA GLY A 217 -0.41 -15.25 -3.78
C GLY A 217 -0.83 -15.86 -2.44
N LEU A 218 -0.03 -15.62 -1.39
CA LEU A 218 -0.33 -16.10 -0.03
C LEU A 218 -1.62 -15.48 0.50
N THR A 219 -1.75 -14.16 0.42
CA THR A 219 -2.95 -13.45 0.90
C THR A 219 -4.18 -13.95 0.17
N TYR A 220 -4.16 -14.02 -1.15
CA TYR A 220 -5.30 -14.51 -1.93
C TYR A 220 -5.64 -15.96 -1.61
N SER A 221 -4.62 -16.82 -1.43
CA SER A 221 -4.81 -18.23 -1.09
C SER A 221 -5.41 -18.41 0.30
N LEU A 222 -4.95 -17.65 1.31
CA LEU A 222 -5.53 -17.63 2.65
C LEU A 222 -6.98 -17.13 2.62
N MET A 223 -7.25 -16.04 1.90
CA MET A 223 -8.61 -15.52 1.72
C MET A 223 -9.53 -16.55 1.07
N LYS A 224 -9.04 -17.30 0.07
CA LYS A 224 -9.77 -18.40 -0.57
C LYS A 224 -10.01 -19.55 0.41
N PHE A 225 -9.03 -19.90 1.23
CA PHE A 225 -9.16 -20.93 2.26
C PHE A 225 -10.24 -20.59 3.29
N PHE A 226 -10.30 -19.33 3.73
CA PHE A 226 -11.35 -18.82 4.62
C PHE A 226 -12.67 -18.48 3.90
N LYS A 227 -12.81 -18.82 2.61
CA LYS A 227 -14.01 -18.58 1.79
C LYS A 227 -14.45 -17.11 1.76
N VAL A 228 -13.49 -16.19 1.79
CA VAL A 228 -13.74 -14.75 1.65
C VAL A 228 -14.15 -14.45 0.20
N GLU A 229 -15.19 -13.63 0.01
CA GLU A 229 -15.68 -13.24 -1.31
C GLU A 229 -14.59 -12.55 -2.14
N HIS A 230 -14.60 -12.75 -3.46
CA HIS A 230 -13.58 -12.17 -4.35
C HIS A 230 -13.49 -10.65 -4.27
N ALA A 231 -14.62 -9.97 -4.08
CA ALA A 231 -14.69 -8.52 -3.92
C ALA A 231 -13.90 -8.00 -2.69
N VAL A 232 -13.59 -8.88 -1.73
CA VAL A 232 -12.76 -8.57 -0.55
C VAL A 232 -11.37 -9.21 -0.68
N ALA A 233 -11.30 -10.44 -1.20
CA ALA A 233 -10.07 -11.19 -1.33
C ALA A 233 -9.08 -10.56 -2.33
N ALA A 234 -9.57 -10.05 -3.47
CA ALA A 234 -8.71 -9.44 -4.49
C ALA A 234 -8.09 -8.12 -4.01
N PRO A 235 -8.86 -7.14 -3.46
CA PRO A 235 -8.26 -5.97 -2.83
C PRO A 235 -7.37 -6.33 -1.65
N GLY A 236 -7.78 -7.29 -0.80
CA GLY A 236 -6.98 -7.75 0.32
C GLY A 236 -5.60 -8.29 -0.10
N ALA A 237 -5.53 -9.04 -1.21
CA ALA A 237 -4.28 -9.53 -1.76
C ALA A 237 -3.38 -8.41 -2.29
N LEU A 238 -3.97 -7.40 -2.92
CA LEU A 238 -3.25 -6.21 -3.36
C LEU A 238 -2.73 -5.38 -2.18
N ILE A 239 -3.51 -5.28 -1.10
CA ILE A 239 -3.06 -4.65 0.16
C ILE A 239 -1.88 -5.41 0.74
N GLY A 240 -1.97 -6.75 0.79
CA GLY A 240 -0.90 -7.64 1.26
C GLY A 240 0.42 -7.46 0.50
N ALA A 241 0.33 -7.16 -0.78
CA ALA A 241 1.49 -7.05 -1.68
C ALA A 241 2.01 -5.61 -1.85
N SER A 242 1.19 -4.59 -1.62
CA SER A 242 1.53 -3.20 -1.94
C SER A 242 2.42 -2.56 -0.87
N ASN A 243 3.34 -1.71 -1.32
CA ASN A 243 4.30 -0.98 -0.48
C ASN A 243 4.05 0.53 -0.57
N PHE A 244 4.33 1.26 0.52
CA PHE A 244 4.20 2.71 0.56
C PHE A 244 5.50 3.38 0.13
N PHE A 245 5.65 3.53 -1.19
CA PHE A 245 6.86 4.08 -1.79
C PHE A 245 7.15 5.52 -1.36
N GLU A 246 6.13 6.34 -1.10
CA GLU A 246 6.34 7.74 -0.71
C GLU A 246 7.06 7.89 0.63
N LEU A 247 6.79 7.02 1.61
CA LEU A 247 7.49 7.01 2.90
C LEU A 247 8.90 6.41 2.79
N ALA A 248 9.14 5.54 1.83
CA ALA A 248 10.46 4.93 1.63
C ALA A 248 11.43 5.86 0.86
N VAL A 249 10.90 6.83 0.11
CA VAL A 249 11.69 7.84 -0.63
C VAL A 249 11.94 9.10 0.21
N ALA A 250 11.07 9.40 1.18
CA ALA A 250 11.19 10.53 2.11
C ALA A 250 12.22 10.26 3.22
#